data_AF-A0A6N7B7X7-F1
#
_entry.id   AF-A0A6N7B7X7-F1
#
_cell.length_a   1.000
_cell.length_b   1.000
_cell.length_c   1.000
_cell.angle_alpha   90.00
_cell.angle_beta   90.00
_cell.angle_gamma   90.00
#
_symmetry.space_group_name_H-M   'P 1'
#
loop_
_entity.id
_entity.type
_entity.pdbx_description
1 polymer ?
#
loop_
_entity_poly.entity_id
_entity_poly.type
_entity_poly.pdbx_seq_one_letter_code
_entity_poly.pdbx_strand_id
1 'polypeptide(L)'
;MEKTYHADPNNHDAVASALLNKYRDQQAGEMKFQVQELRPEVMAFALLMEQRLRDKDADKGQSWKDADIGNLQVCVTAKNMSLDTALMYGTNSEAACHAVDLANYAMMIADVAGALKLPTEPVEAWNRNEDMTFHILLMISGHNVTKDAIESWSDEQCKQAEEWAICIHLKASDNDDVEVPKVPECIIPFLVK
;
A
#
# COMPACT_ATOMS: atom_id res chain seq x y z
N MET A 1 -40.84 22.26 0.08
CA MET A 1 -41.10 21.33 -1.03
C MET A 1 -39.76 20.75 -1.44
N GLU A 2 -39.37 19.63 -0.85
CA GLU A 2 -38.19 18.87 -1.28
C GLU A 2 -38.50 18.20 -2.62
N LYS A 3 -37.73 18.51 -3.65
CA LYS A 3 -37.79 17.82 -4.94
C LYS A 3 -36.91 16.58 -4.84
N THR A 4 -37.51 15.42 -4.64
CA THR A 4 -36.81 14.13 -4.79
C THR A 4 -36.47 13.91 -6.26
N TYR A 5 -35.18 13.93 -6.58
CA TYR A 5 -34.66 13.58 -7.90
C TYR A 5 -34.71 12.06 -8.07
N HIS A 6 -35.61 11.58 -8.93
CA HIS A 6 -35.56 10.20 -9.43
C HIS A 6 -34.62 10.16 -10.63
N ALA A 7 -33.44 9.57 -10.47
CA ALA A 7 -32.51 9.35 -11.58
C ALA A 7 -33.09 8.32 -12.56
N ASP A 8 -33.01 8.60 -13.86
CA ASP A 8 -33.40 7.67 -14.92
C ASP A 8 -32.39 6.49 -14.98
N PRO A 9 -32.83 5.24 -14.72
CA PRO A 9 -31.94 4.08 -14.68
C PRO A 9 -31.31 3.72 -16.04
N ASN A 10 -31.75 4.32 -17.15
CA ASN A 10 -31.17 4.09 -18.48
C ASN A 10 -30.10 5.11 -18.87
N ASN A 11 -29.82 6.10 -18.02
CA ASN A 11 -28.76 7.06 -18.25
C ASN A 11 -27.45 6.51 -17.66
N HIS A 12 -26.72 5.75 -18.47
CA HIS A 12 -25.46 5.10 -18.08
C HIS A 12 -24.42 6.07 -17.49
N ASP A 13 -24.39 7.32 -17.95
CA ASP A 13 -23.48 8.36 -17.42
C ASP A 13 -23.89 8.82 -16.01
N ALA A 14 -25.19 8.90 -15.73
CA ALA A 14 -25.71 9.24 -14.41
C ALA A 14 -25.50 8.10 -13.40
N VAL A 15 -25.63 6.85 -13.85
CA VAL A 15 -25.35 5.66 -13.02
C VAL A 15 -23.86 5.55 -12.72
N ALA A 16 -22.98 5.75 -13.71
CA ALA A 16 -21.53 5.77 -13.51
C ALA A 16 -21.09 6.90 -12.57
N SER A 17 -21.66 8.10 -12.72
CA SER A 17 -21.39 9.24 -11.83
C SER A 17 -21.88 9.00 -10.40
N ALA A 18 -23.04 8.37 -10.22
CA ALA A 18 -23.58 8.01 -8.91
C ALA A 18 -22.75 6.90 -8.23
N LEU A 19 -22.28 5.91 -9.00
CA LEU A 19 -21.38 4.87 -8.49
C LEU A 19 -20.00 5.42 -8.13
N LEU A 20 -19.43 6.31 -8.95
CA LEU A 20 -18.19 7.02 -8.65
C LEU A 20 -18.31 7.89 -7.40
N ASN A 21 -19.43 8.60 -7.22
CA ASN A 21 -19.68 9.38 -6.00
C ASN A 21 -19.84 8.47 -4.78
N LYS A 22 -20.54 7.34 -4.91
CA LYS A 22 -20.67 6.36 -3.82
C LYS A 22 -19.33 5.72 -3.45
N TYR A 23 -18.48 5.40 -4.45
CA TYR A 23 -17.12 4.90 -4.22
C TYR A 23 -16.23 5.97 -3.58
N ARG A 24 -16.36 7.22 -4.03
CA ARG A 24 -15.67 8.38 -3.45
C ARG A 24 -16.11 8.60 -2.00
N ASP A 25 -17.39 8.47 -1.68
CA ASP A 25 -17.91 8.61 -0.31
C ASP A 25 -17.54 7.40 0.58
N GLN A 26 -17.38 6.19 0.00
CA GLN A 26 -16.91 5.00 0.72
C GLN A 26 -15.40 5.01 0.98
N GLN A 27 -14.59 5.57 0.07
CA GLN A 27 -13.14 5.74 0.27
C GLN A 27 -12.78 7.05 1.00
N ALA A 28 -13.63 8.07 0.94
CA ALA A 28 -13.56 9.27 1.76
C ALA A 28 -14.25 9.12 3.11
N GLY A 29 -14.46 7.88 3.57
CA GLY A 29 -14.65 7.64 4.99
C GLY A 29 -13.42 8.16 5.69
N GLU A 30 -13.49 9.40 6.20
CA GLU A 30 -12.45 10.03 7.01
C GLU A 30 -11.89 8.94 7.94
N MET A 31 -10.67 8.48 7.69
CA MET A 31 -9.92 7.74 8.70
C MET A 31 -9.68 8.75 9.82
N LYS A 32 -10.68 8.91 10.68
CA LYS A 32 -10.54 9.62 11.93
C LYS A 32 -9.63 8.75 12.76
N PHE A 33 -8.34 9.08 12.72
CA PHE A 33 -7.41 8.64 13.73
C PHE A 33 -7.94 9.20 15.05
N GLN A 34 -8.73 8.39 15.76
CA GLN A 34 -8.94 8.63 17.17
C GLN A 34 -7.55 8.46 17.78
N VAL A 35 -6.99 9.57 18.26
CA VAL A 35 -5.73 9.55 19.00
C VAL A 35 -5.99 8.79 20.29
N GLN A 36 -5.86 7.47 20.22
CA GLN A 36 -5.81 6.61 21.38
C GLN A 36 -4.44 6.75 22.00
N GLU A 37 -4.38 6.73 23.32
CA GLU A 37 -3.10 6.65 24.02
C GLU A 37 -2.36 5.39 23.56
N LEU A 38 -1.12 5.57 23.09
CA LEU A 38 -0.28 4.45 22.72
C LEU A 38 0.00 3.59 23.96
N ARG A 39 0.01 2.26 23.77
CA ARG A 39 0.51 1.35 24.81
C ARG A 39 1.94 1.74 25.20
N PRO A 40 2.34 1.59 26.48
CA PRO A 40 3.66 2.00 26.95
C PRO A 40 4.83 1.44 26.12
N GLU A 41 4.73 0.20 25.67
CA GLU A 41 5.76 -0.46 24.85
C GLU A 41 5.87 0.17 23.45
N VAL A 42 4.73 0.54 22.86
CA VAL A 42 4.69 1.21 21.55
C VAL A 42 5.26 2.62 21.67
N MET A 43 4.92 3.34 22.75
CA MET A 43 5.51 4.65 23.03
C MET A 43 7.03 4.56 23.23
N ALA A 44 7.51 3.59 24.03
CA ALA A 44 8.94 3.40 24.25
C ALA A 44 9.68 3.09 22.93
N PHE A 45 9.10 2.27 22.06
CA PHE A 45 9.66 1.99 20.74
C PHE A 45 9.68 3.22 19.83
N ALA A 46 8.60 4.01 19.81
CA ALA A 46 8.54 5.26 19.04
C ALA A 46 9.59 6.29 19.52
N LEU A 47 9.82 6.40 20.83
CA LEU A 47 10.89 7.25 21.38
C LEU A 47 12.28 6.75 20.96
N LEU A 48 12.50 5.43 20.92
CA LEU A 48 13.75 4.84 20.47
C LEU A 48 14.00 5.06 18.97
N MET A 49 12.93 4.95 18.15
CA MET A 49 12.93 5.31 16.73
C MET A 49 13.36 6.76 16.52
N GLU A 50 12.71 7.70 17.20
CA GLU A 50 13.00 9.13 17.12
C GLU A 50 14.42 9.47 17.55
N GLN A 51 14.91 8.89 18.65
CA GLN A 51 16.29 9.08 19.10
C GLN A 51 17.28 8.61 18.01
N ARG A 52 17.04 7.44 17.43
CA ARG A 52 17.90 6.88 16.36
C ARG A 52 17.86 7.69 15.07
N LEU A 53 16.73 8.32 14.74
CA LEU A 53 16.64 9.24 13.61
C LEU A 53 17.51 10.46 13.84
N ARG A 54 17.38 11.10 15.01
CA ARG A 54 18.18 12.29 15.37
C ARG A 54 19.68 12.02 15.32
N ASP A 55 20.11 10.86 15.83
CA ASP A 55 21.51 10.46 15.80
C ASP A 55 22.04 10.36 14.36
N LYS A 56 21.21 9.91 13.41
CA LYS A 56 21.60 9.73 12.00
C LYS A 56 21.45 10.99 11.16
N ASP A 57 20.48 11.85 11.46
CA ASP A 57 20.28 13.11 10.75
C ASP A 57 21.45 14.08 11.01
N ALA A 58 22.03 14.01 12.21
CA ALA A 58 23.25 14.75 12.56
C ALA A 58 24.42 14.46 11.61
N ASP A 59 24.47 13.28 10.99
CA ASP A 59 25.58 12.85 10.14
C ASP A 59 25.39 13.22 8.65
N LYS A 60 24.14 13.36 8.18
CA LYS A 60 23.84 13.34 6.73
C LYS A 60 23.49 14.70 6.12
N GLY A 61 23.01 15.65 6.93
CA GLY A 61 22.67 17.00 6.45
C GLY A 61 21.55 17.06 5.38
N GLN A 62 20.92 15.93 5.04
CA GLN A 62 19.85 15.83 4.06
C GLN A 62 18.62 15.19 4.71
N SER A 63 17.46 15.78 4.46
CA SER A 63 16.17 15.26 4.91
C SER A 63 15.82 13.97 4.17
N TRP A 64 15.28 12.97 4.87
CA TRP A 64 14.74 11.77 4.21
C TRP A 64 13.57 12.08 3.27
N LYS A 65 12.93 13.24 3.43
CA LYS A 65 11.83 13.70 2.58
C LYS A 65 12.23 13.85 1.11
N ASP A 66 13.51 14.06 0.84
CA ASP A 66 14.06 14.20 -0.51
C ASP A 66 14.64 12.87 -1.05
N ALA A 67 14.52 11.77 -0.28
CA ALA A 67 15.04 10.48 -0.68
C ALA A 67 14.11 9.80 -1.69
N ASP A 68 14.71 9.21 -2.72
CA ASP A 68 14.01 8.30 -3.63
C ASP A 68 13.55 7.03 -2.90
N ILE A 69 12.33 6.56 -3.21
CA ILE A 69 11.74 5.37 -2.59
C ILE A 69 12.61 4.12 -2.84
N GLY A 70 13.20 3.99 -4.03
CA GLY A 70 14.10 2.88 -4.35
C GLY A 70 15.33 2.86 -3.45
N ASN A 71 15.92 4.01 -3.17
CA ASN A 71 17.05 4.12 -2.22
C ASN A 71 16.65 3.72 -0.79
N LEU A 72 15.46 4.13 -0.34
CA LEU A 72 14.94 3.71 0.97
C LEU A 72 14.67 2.20 1.01
N GLN A 73 14.16 1.60 -0.06
CA GLN A 73 13.95 0.15 -0.16
C GLN A 73 15.25 -0.65 -0.09
N VAL A 74 16.33 -0.16 -0.72
CA VAL A 74 17.67 -0.76 -0.57
C VAL A 74 18.12 -0.72 0.88
N CYS A 75 17.87 0.39 1.58
CA CYS A 75 18.17 0.53 3.00
C CYS A 75 17.34 -0.42 3.90
N VAL A 76 16.05 -0.60 3.60
CA VAL A 76 15.19 -1.61 4.26
C VAL A 76 15.80 -2.99 4.09
N THR A 77 16.14 -3.39 2.86
CA THR A 77 16.74 -4.70 2.56
C THR A 77 18.03 -4.91 3.33
N ALA A 78 18.93 -3.92 3.32
CA ALA A 78 20.20 -4.00 4.04
C ALA A 78 20.00 -4.13 5.56
N LYS A 79 19.03 -3.41 6.13
CA LYS A 79 18.72 -3.50 7.56
C LYS A 79 18.00 -4.78 7.94
N ASN A 80 17.17 -5.34 7.06
CA ASN A 80 16.58 -6.66 7.25
C ASN A 80 17.67 -7.74 7.34
N MET A 81 18.63 -7.75 6.41
CA MET A 81 19.78 -8.68 6.47
C MET A 81 20.63 -8.50 7.74
N SER A 82 20.80 -7.26 8.19
CA SER A 82 21.53 -6.97 9.44
C SER A 82 20.77 -7.48 10.66
N LEU A 83 19.45 -7.32 10.67
CA LEU A 83 18.57 -7.84 11.72
C LEU A 83 18.62 -9.37 11.78
N ASP A 84 18.48 -10.04 10.63
CA ASP A 84 18.58 -11.51 10.54
C ASP A 84 19.91 -12.02 11.11
N THR A 85 21.01 -11.37 10.75
CA THR A 85 22.35 -11.71 11.26
C THR A 85 22.44 -11.53 12.77
N ALA A 86 21.93 -10.42 13.31
CA ALA A 86 21.96 -10.15 14.74
C ALA A 86 21.05 -11.08 15.55
N LEU A 87 19.93 -11.52 14.99
CA LEU A 87 19.06 -12.53 15.60
C LEU A 87 19.73 -13.90 15.67
N MET A 88 20.54 -14.27 14.67
CA MET A 88 21.22 -15.56 14.63
C MET A 88 22.51 -15.60 15.46
N TYR A 89 23.28 -14.51 15.43
CA TYR A 89 24.66 -14.52 15.93
C TYR A 89 25.01 -13.37 16.87
N GLY A 90 24.11 -12.41 17.04
CA GLY A 90 24.36 -11.19 17.82
C GLY A 90 23.73 -11.20 19.20
N THR A 91 23.68 -10.01 19.79
CA THR A 91 23.02 -9.72 21.06
C THR A 91 21.61 -9.18 20.83
N ASN A 92 20.76 -9.29 21.86
CA ASN A 92 19.43 -8.65 21.85
C ASN A 92 19.52 -7.13 21.63
N SER A 93 20.59 -6.49 22.09
CA SER A 93 20.81 -5.06 21.88
C SER A 93 21.06 -4.74 20.40
N GLU A 94 21.89 -5.54 19.72
CA GLU A 94 22.15 -5.36 18.28
C GLU A 94 20.90 -5.62 17.45
N ALA A 95 20.17 -6.69 17.75
CA ALA A 95 18.89 -6.99 17.10
C ALA A 95 17.89 -5.84 17.28
N ALA A 96 17.76 -5.30 18.51
CA ALA A 96 16.90 -4.15 18.78
C ALA A 96 17.31 -2.91 17.95
N CYS A 97 18.62 -2.63 17.83
CA CYS A 97 19.10 -1.52 17.03
C CYS A 97 18.74 -1.67 15.54
N HIS A 98 18.90 -2.87 14.98
CA HIS A 98 18.55 -3.14 13.59
C HIS A 98 17.04 -3.13 13.34
N ALA A 99 16.24 -3.62 14.28
CA ALA A 99 14.79 -3.56 14.20
C ALA A 99 14.28 -2.10 14.19
N VAL A 100 14.83 -1.24 15.05
CA VAL A 100 14.50 0.19 15.07
C VAL A 100 14.90 0.88 13.77
N ASP A 101 16.10 0.59 13.25
CA ASP A 101 16.54 1.10 11.96
C ASP A 101 15.62 0.69 10.81
N LEU A 102 15.21 -0.58 10.80
CA LEU A 102 14.29 -1.12 9.81
C LEU A 102 12.92 -0.43 9.88
N ALA A 103 12.37 -0.26 11.09
CA ALA A 103 11.12 0.46 11.31
C ALA A 103 11.20 1.92 10.87
N ASN A 104 12.32 2.60 11.12
CA ASN A 104 12.54 3.98 10.66
C ASN A 104 12.52 4.08 9.14
N TYR A 105 13.19 3.18 8.42
CA TYR A 105 13.14 3.19 6.95
C TYR A 105 11.73 2.85 6.41
N ALA A 106 11.02 1.92 7.04
CA ALA A 106 9.63 1.63 6.67
C ALA A 106 8.73 2.87 6.86
N MET A 107 8.89 3.59 7.98
CA MET A 107 8.17 4.83 8.25
C MET A 107 8.52 5.95 7.25
N MET A 108 9.81 6.11 6.90
CA MET A 108 10.23 7.05 5.84
C MET A 108 9.60 6.73 4.48
N ILE A 109 9.51 5.44 4.10
CA ILE A 109 8.84 5.04 2.86
C ILE A 109 7.36 5.42 2.92
N ALA A 110 6.67 5.10 4.02
CA ALA A 110 5.27 5.47 4.19
C ALA A 110 5.05 6.99 4.09
N ASP A 111 5.97 7.76 4.65
CA ASP A 111 5.97 9.22 4.60
C ASP A 111 6.17 9.78 3.18
N VAL A 112 7.22 9.33 2.47
CA VAL A 112 7.52 9.75 1.09
C VAL A 112 6.42 9.30 0.12
N ALA A 113 5.85 8.11 0.33
CA ALA A 113 4.69 7.62 -0.42
C ALA A 113 3.39 8.36 -0.09
N GLY A 114 3.41 9.29 0.87
CA GLY A 114 2.27 10.12 1.24
C GLY A 114 1.26 9.46 2.17
N ALA A 115 1.51 8.24 2.65
CA ALA A 115 0.61 7.53 3.56
C ALA A 115 0.49 8.21 4.94
N LEU A 116 1.48 9.02 5.32
CA LEU A 116 1.45 9.82 6.56
C LEU A 116 0.97 11.27 6.33
N LYS A 117 0.65 11.66 5.09
CA LYS A 117 0.04 12.97 4.84
C LYS A 117 -1.35 12.97 5.47
N LEU A 118 -1.69 14.07 6.11
CA LEU A 118 -3.05 14.28 6.58
C LEU A 118 -4.01 14.25 5.38
N PRO A 119 -5.27 13.80 5.56
CA PRO A 119 -6.24 13.57 4.48
C PRO A 119 -6.68 14.83 3.69
N THR A 120 -5.97 15.94 3.83
CA THR A 120 -6.23 17.17 3.07
C THR A 120 -5.76 17.08 1.63
N GLU A 121 -4.89 16.12 1.29
CA GLU A 121 -4.41 15.92 -0.07
C GLU A 121 -5.21 14.80 -0.76
N PRO A 122 -5.69 15.01 -2.00
CA PRO A 122 -6.37 13.95 -2.75
C PRO A 122 -5.42 12.77 -2.95
N VAL A 123 -5.92 11.56 -2.66
CA VAL A 123 -5.21 10.31 -3.02
C VAL A 123 -4.85 10.39 -4.50
N GLU A 124 -3.58 10.16 -4.82
CA GLU A 124 -3.12 10.20 -6.21
C GLU A 124 -3.99 9.28 -7.06
N ALA A 125 -4.52 9.82 -8.16
CA ALA A 125 -5.32 9.03 -9.06
C ALA A 125 -4.48 7.86 -9.57
N TRP A 126 -5.08 6.65 -9.60
CA TRP A 126 -4.46 5.47 -10.21
C TRP A 126 -3.84 5.83 -11.57
N ASN A 127 -2.62 5.37 -11.80
CA ASN A 127 -1.91 5.56 -13.06
C ASN A 127 -1.52 4.20 -13.65
N ARG A 128 -1.64 4.08 -14.98
CA ARG A 128 -1.33 2.83 -15.68
C ARG A 128 0.15 2.51 -15.57
N ASN A 129 0.44 1.27 -15.18
CA ASN A 129 1.79 0.72 -15.11
C ASN A 129 1.74 -0.80 -15.33
N GLU A 130 1.99 -1.23 -16.57
CA GLU A 130 1.92 -2.63 -16.99
C GLU A 130 2.89 -3.53 -16.21
N ASP A 131 4.06 -2.99 -15.85
CA ASP A 131 5.03 -3.71 -15.03
C ASP A 131 4.47 -3.95 -13.63
N MET A 132 3.82 -2.96 -13.02
CA MET A 132 3.18 -3.11 -11.71
C MET A 132 2.04 -4.14 -11.78
N THR A 133 1.15 -4.04 -12.78
CA THR A 133 0.07 -5.01 -13.00
C THR A 133 0.64 -6.43 -13.12
N PHE A 134 1.71 -6.61 -13.91
CA PHE A 134 2.36 -7.90 -14.10
C PHE A 134 2.93 -8.47 -12.79
N HIS A 135 3.65 -7.66 -12.02
CA HIS A 135 4.24 -8.09 -10.74
C HIS A 135 3.16 -8.46 -9.71
N ILE A 136 2.08 -7.68 -9.64
CA ILE A 136 0.96 -7.98 -8.74
C ILE A 136 0.33 -9.34 -9.08
N LEU A 137 0.10 -9.62 -10.37
CA LEU A 137 -0.46 -10.90 -10.80
C LEU A 137 0.49 -12.08 -10.52
N LEU A 138 1.81 -11.88 -10.59
CA LEU A 138 2.77 -12.91 -10.20
C LEU A 138 2.67 -13.31 -8.72
N MET A 139 2.28 -12.41 -7.82
CA MET A 139 2.15 -12.71 -6.39
C MET A 139 1.08 -13.76 -6.08
N ILE A 140 0.08 -13.90 -6.95
CA ILE A 140 -1.04 -14.84 -6.79
C ILE A 140 -0.95 -16.03 -7.76
N SER A 141 0.26 -16.38 -8.21
CA SER A 141 0.51 -17.45 -9.18
C SER A 141 -0.10 -17.21 -10.57
N GLY A 142 -0.30 -15.95 -10.97
CA GLY A 142 -0.78 -15.55 -12.31
C GLY A 142 0.25 -15.74 -13.43
N HIS A 143 1.09 -16.77 -13.38
CA HIS A 143 2.23 -16.99 -14.29
C HIS A 143 1.83 -17.17 -15.77
N ASN A 144 0.55 -17.45 -16.03
CA ASN A 144 0.03 -17.61 -17.38
C ASN A 144 -0.32 -16.26 -18.05
N VAL A 145 -0.40 -15.16 -17.30
CA VAL A 145 -0.64 -13.83 -17.85
C VAL A 145 0.69 -13.26 -18.35
N THR A 146 0.79 -12.97 -19.65
CA THR A 146 1.97 -12.35 -20.25
C THR A 146 1.88 -10.83 -20.24
N LYS A 147 3.02 -10.14 -20.40
CA LYS A 147 3.03 -8.68 -20.57
C LYS A 147 2.24 -8.24 -21.81
N ASP A 148 2.39 -8.96 -22.93
CA ASP A 148 1.62 -8.69 -24.15
C ASP A 148 0.10 -8.77 -23.93
N ALA A 149 -0.37 -9.68 -23.06
CA ALA A 149 -1.78 -9.74 -22.70
C ALA A 149 -2.20 -8.49 -21.91
N ILE A 150 -1.39 -8.07 -20.93
CA ILE A 150 -1.66 -6.86 -20.13
C ILE A 150 -1.65 -5.60 -20.98
N GLU A 151 -0.71 -5.47 -21.93
CA GLU A 151 -0.67 -4.36 -22.88
C GLU A 151 -1.96 -4.26 -23.70
N SER A 152 -2.60 -5.39 -24.01
CA SER A 152 -3.87 -5.43 -24.73
C SER A 152 -5.10 -5.07 -23.87
N TRP A 153 -4.96 -5.00 -22.55
CA TRP A 153 -6.07 -4.69 -21.65
C TRP A 153 -6.36 -3.19 -21.58
N SER A 154 -7.62 -2.85 -21.32
CA SER A 154 -8.01 -1.48 -20.99
C SER A 154 -7.56 -1.10 -19.58
N ASP A 155 -7.50 0.21 -19.30
CA ASP A 155 -7.16 0.71 -17.96
C ASP A 155 -8.07 0.14 -16.87
N GLU A 156 -9.36 -0.02 -17.18
CA GLU A 156 -10.34 -0.60 -16.27
C GLU A 156 -10.08 -2.09 -16.02
N GLN A 157 -9.67 -2.85 -17.05
CA GLN A 157 -9.27 -4.25 -16.88
C GLN A 157 -8.01 -4.37 -16.03
N CYS A 158 -7.02 -3.49 -16.20
CA CYS A 158 -5.82 -3.46 -15.36
C CYS A 158 -6.17 -3.14 -13.89
N LYS A 159 -6.99 -2.11 -13.64
CA LYS A 159 -7.47 -1.78 -12.28
C LYS A 159 -8.17 -2.94 -11.60
N GLN A 160 -9.12 -3.57 -12.28
CA GLN A 160 -9.87 -4.71 -11.74
C GLN A 160 -8.97 -5.90 -11.48
N ALA A 161 -7.99 -6.18 -12.36
CA ALA A 161 -7.00 -7.22 -12.17
C ALA A 161 -6.10 -6.96 -10.95
N GLU A 162 -5.62 -5.72 -10.79
CA GLU A 162 -4.80 -5.31 -9.65
C GLU A 162 -5.57 -5.40 -8.32
N GLU A 163 -6.77 -4.83 -8.25
CA GLU A 163 -7.63 -4.85 -7.06
C GLU A 163 -7.93 -6.30 -6.65
N TRP A 164 -8.36 -7.13 -7.61
CA TRP A 164 -8.64 -8.53 -7.37
C TRP A 164 -7.42 -9.31 -6.85
N ALA A 165 -6.26 -9.13 -7.48
CA ALA A 165 -5.04 -9.83 -7.11
C ALA A 165 -4.51 -9.38 -5.74
N ILE A 166 -4.54 -8.08 -5.44
CA ILE A 166 -4.17 -7.55 -4.11
C ILE A 166 -5.12 -8.13 -3.04
N CYS A 167 -6.43 -8.11 -3.25
CA CYS A 167 -7.39 -8.67 -2.30
C CYS A 167 -7.18 -10.17 -2.06
N ILE A 168 -6.89 -10.96 -3.11
CA ILE A 168 -6.53 -12.39 -2.94
C ILE A 168 -5.27 -12.54 -2.11
N HIS A 169 -4.21 -11.77 -2.42
CA HIS A 169 -2.94 -11.86 -1.72
C HIS A 169 -3.09 -11.51 -0.23
N LEU A 170 -3.82 -10.43 0.09
CA LEU A 170 -4.11 -10.01 1.46
C LEU A 170 -4.93 -11.07 2.20
N LYS A 171 -5.97 -11.60 1.56
CA LYS A 171 -6.81 -12.66 2.14
C LYS A 171 -6.01 -13.93 2.44
N ALA A 172 -5.04 -14.28 1.60
CA ALA A 172 -4.14 -15.40 1.82
C ALA A 172 -3.09 -15.14 2.92
N SER A 173 -2.90 -13.88 3.33
CA SER A 173 -1.94 -13.43 4.34
C SER A 173 -2.60 -13.16 5.70
N ASP A 174 -3.58 -13.99 6.08
CA ASP A 174 -4.33 -13.92 7.35
C ASP A 174 -5.14 -12.63 7.58
N ASN A 175 -5.50 -11.89 6.52
CA ASN A 175 -6.45 -10.77 6.60
C ASN A 175 -7.88 -11.27 6.32
N ASP A 176 -8.46 -11.97 7.31
CA ASP A 176 -9.74 -12.67 7.19
C ASP A 176 -10.95 -11.75 6.93
N ASP A 177 -10.82 -10.45 7.15
CA ASP A 177 -11.85 -9.44 6.91
C ASP A 177 -11.85 -8.89 5.48
N VAL A 178 -10.80 -9.15 4.69
CA VAL A 178 -10.73 -8.71 3.29
C VAL A 178 -11.77 -9.45 2.44
N GLU A 179 -12.65 -8.68 1.80
CA GLU A 179 -13.57 -9.17 0.76
C GLU A 179 -12.84 -9.24 -0.58
N VAL A 180 -12.89 -10.39 -1.24
CA VAL A 180 -12.27 -10.59 -2.55
C VAL A 180 -13.32 -10.30 -3.63
N PRO A 181 -13.07 -9.36 -4.56
CA PRO A 181 -14.01 -9.07 -5.64
C PRO A 181 -14.12 -10.27 -6.60
N LYS A 182 -15.12 -10.25 -7.47
CA LYS A 182 -15.27 -11.27 -8.51
C LYS A 182 -14.03 -11.28 -9.41
N VAL A 183 -13.58 -12.46 -9.81
CA VAL A 183 -12.51 -12.63 -10.81
C VAL A 183 -12.83 -11.81 -12.07
N PRO A 184 -11.93 -10.92 -12.52
CA PRO A 184 -12.11 -10.13 -13.75
C PRO A 184 -12.15 -11.02 -14.99
N GLU A 185 -13.01 -10.67 -15.96
CA GLU A 185 -13.19 -11.49 -17.17
C GLU A 185 -11.92 -11.62 -18.01
N CYS A 186 -11.06 -10.58 -18.03
CA CYS A 186 -9.77 -10.61 -18.71
C CYS A 186 -8.79 -11.63 -18.11
N ILE A 187 -8.98 -12.03 -16.84
CA ILE A 187 -8.12 -12.99 -16.12
C ILE A 187 -8.58 -14.43 -16.33
N ILE A 188 -9.88 -14.67 -16.49
CA ILE A 188 -10.47 -16.03 -16.59
C ILE A 188 -9.74 -16.96 -17.57
N PRO A 189 -9.36 -16.54 -18.78
CA PRO A 189 -8.64 -17.40 -19.74
C PRO A 189 -7.30 -17.95 -19.22
N PHE A 190 -6.70 -17.29 -18.23
CA PHE A 190 -5.39 -17.60 -17.69
C PHE A 190 -5.43 -18.45 -16.41
N LEU A 191 -6.62 -18.65 -15.81
CA LEU A 191 -6.80 -19.41 -14.57
C LEU A 191 -6.95 -20.92 -14.78
N VAL A 192 -7.23 -21.35 -16.01
CA VAL A 192 -7.48 -22.76 -16.31
C VAL A 192 -6.13 -23.49 -16.43
N LYS A 193 -5.91 -24.46 -15.54
CA LYS A 193 -4.83 -25.45 -15.64
C LYS A 193 -5.22 -26.57 -16.60
#